data_AF-A0A7C6TZG6-F1
#
_entry.id   AF-A0A7C6TZG6-F1
#
_cell.length_a   1.000
_cell.length_b   1.000
_cell.length_c   1.000
_cell.angle_alpha   90.00
_cell.angle_beta   90.00
_cell.angle_gamma   90.00
#
_symmetry.space_group_name_H-M   'P 1'
#
loop_
_entity.id
_entity.type
_entity.pdbx_description
1 polymer ?
#
loop_
_entity_poly.entity_id
_entity_poly.type
_entity_poly.pdbx_seq_one_letter_code
_entity_poly.pdbx_strand_id
1 'polypeptide(L)'
;MKQVQWFPGHMFKSLREIREKIKLMDIVYILIDARVPYSSMNPEVLKIVGDKPTLLLFNKIDLADRKQVDLWVQHYEKEGYHTLLINSQTG
;
A
#
# COMPACT_ATOMS: atom_id res chain seq x y z
N MET A 1 11.83 -14.12 -20.39
CA MET A 1 10.95 -13.54 -19.35
C MET A 1 9.53 -13.47 -19.91
N LYS A 2 8.52 -13.97 -19.19
CA LYS A 2 7.11 -13.84 -19.61
C LYS A 2 6.67 -12.39 -19.40
N GLN A 3 6.23 -11.72 -20.46
CA GLN A 3 5.66 -10.38 -20.39
C GLN A 3 4.27 -10.47 -19.75
N VAL A 4 4.09 -9.86 -18.58
CA VAL A 4 2.79 -9.78 -17.91
C VAL A 4 1.99 -8.65 -18.55
N GLN A 5 0.84 -8.98 -19.12
CA GLN A 5 -0.05 -7.99 -19.73
C GLN A 5 -0.99 -7.39 -18.67
N TRP A 6 -0.50 -6.38 -17.96
CA TRP A 6 -1.19 -5.80 -16.79
C TRP A 6 -2.59 -5.24 -17.11
N PHE A 7 -2.79 -4.68 -18.30
CA PHE A 7 -4.09 -4.16 -18.76
C PHE A 7 -4.50 -4.76 -20.11
N PRO A 8 -5.82 -4.93 -20.37
CA PRO A 8 -6.93 -4.66 -19.45
C PRO A 8 -7.24 -5.82 -18.48
N GLY A 9 -6.69 -7.03 -18.71
CA GLY A 9 -7.15 -8.24 -18.02
C GLY A 9 -6.62 -8.45 -16.60
N HIS A 10 -5.30 -8.43 -16.42
CA HIS A 10 -4.69 -8.91 -15.18
C HIS A 10 -4.99 -8.02 -13.96
N MET A 11 -4.80 -6.70 -14.07
CA MET A 11 -5.13 -5.78 -12.97
C MET A 11 -6.62 -5.75 -12.66
N PHE A 12 -7.48 -5.77 -13.68
CA PHE A 12 -8.93 -5.74 -13.47
C PHE A 12 -9.39 -6.99 -12.70
N LYS A 13 -8.87 -8.16 -13.05
CA LYS A 13 -9.13 -9.40 -12.32
C LYS A 13 -8.68 -9.30 -10.86
N SER A 14 -7.46 -8.83 -10.60
CA SER A 14 -6.95 -8.67 -9.25
C SER A 14 -7.76 -7.68 -8.41
N LEU A 15 -8.13 -6.52 -8.96
CA LEU A 15 -8.97 -5.55 -8.27
C LEU A 15 -10.36 -6.11 -7.96
N ARG A 16 -10.94 -6.89 -8.87
CA ARG A 16 -12.22 -7.59 -8.64
C ARG A 16 -12.11 -8.59 -7.49
N GLU A 17 -11.06 -9.41 -7.49
CA GLU A 17 -10.81 -10.39 -6.42
C GLU A 17 -10.61 -9.71 -5.05
N ILE A 18 -9.89 -8.59 -4.99
CA ILE A 18 -9.75 -7.80 -3.76
C ILE A 18 -11.13 -7.31 -3.31
N ARG A 19 -11.92 -6.72 -4.21
CA ARG A 19 -13.26 -6.19 -3.88
C ARG A 19 -14.22 -7.27 -3.37
N GLU A 20 -14.14 -8.50 -3.89
CA GLU A 20 -14.96 -9.62 -3.44
C GLU A 20 -14.53 -10.11 -2.05
N LYS A 21 -13.22 -10.25 -1.82
CA LYS A 21 -12.67 -10.84 -0.59
C LYS A 21 -12.60 -9.87 0.59
N ILE A 22 -12.52 -8.56 0.34
CA ILE A 22 -12.27 -7.58 1.40
C ILE A 22 -13.37 -7.55 2.47
N LYS A 23 -14.60 -7.95 2.11
CA LYS A 23 -15.72 -8.07 3.06
C LYS A 23 -15.45 -9.08 4.18
N LEU A 24 -14.57 -10.05 3.94
CA LEU A 24 -14.19 -11.10 4.89
C LEU A 24 -13.00 -10.70 5.79
N MET A 25 -12.40 -9.53 5.57
CA MET A 25 -11.21 -9.09 6.29
C MET A 25 -11.58 -8.09 7.39
N ASP A 26 -11.02 -8.25 8.58
CA ASP A 26 -11.20 -7.28 9.68
C ASP A 26 -10.24 -6.09 9.59
N ILE A 27 -9.01 -6.35 9.10
CA ILE A 27 -7.93 -5.37 8.98
C ILE A 27 -7.26 -5.53 7.61
N VAL A 28 -6.84 -4.42 7.01
CA VAL A 28 -6.09 -4.39 5.74
C VAL A 28 -4.68 -3.87 5.98
N TYR A 29 -3.69 -4.55 5.39
CA TYR A 29 -2.33 -4.05 5.30
C TYR A 29 -2.05 -3.60 3.87
N ILE A 30 -1.67 -2.34 3.70
CA ILE A 30 -1.26 -1.81 2.41
C ILE A 30 0.24 -1.58 2.46
N LEU A 31 0.96 -2.35 1.64
CA LEU A 31 2.41 -2.26 1.52
C LEU A 31 2.78 -1.27 0.42
N ILE A 32 3.58 -0.27 0.77
CA ILE A 32 4.11 0.74 -0.16
C ILE A 32 5.64 0.79 -0.10
N ASP A 33 6.26 1.35 -1.14
CA ASP A 33 7.70 1.54 -1.21
C ASP A 33 8.06 2.88 -0.55
N ALA A 34 8.82 2.85 0.54
CA ALA A 34 9.18 4.03 1.33
C ALA A 34 9.96 5.08 0.52
N ARG A 35 10.60 4.69 -0.59
CA ARG A 35 11.35 5.61 -1.45
C ARG A 35 10.43 6.50 -2.29
N VAL A 36 9.23 6.01 -2.61
CA VAL A 36 8.22 6.72 -3.41
C VAL A 36 6.81 6.45 -2.86
N PRO A 37 6.48 6.90 -1.63
CA PRO A 37 5.25 6.50 -0.95
C PRO A 37 3.98 6.81 -1.74
N TYR A 38 3.90 8.03 -2.29
CA TYR A 38 2.75 8.47 -3.08
C TYR A 38 2.62 7.69 -4.41
N SER A 39 3.71 7.54 -5.15
CA SER A 39 3.67 6.93 -6.49
C SER A 39 3.51 5.41 -6.46
N SER A 40 3.91 4.75 -5.37
CA SER A 40 3.71 3.30 -5.19
C SER A 40 2.33 2.94 -4.64
N MET A 41 1.56 3.94 -4.18
CA MET A 41 0.19 3.76 -3.73
C MET A 41 -0.76 3.64 -4.92
N ASN A 42 -1.71 2.70 -4.85
CA ASN A 42 -2.77 2.57 -5.85
C ASN A 42 -4.09 3.20 -5.33
N PRO A 43 -4.56 4.32 -5.93
CA PRO A 43 -5.80 4.97 -5.51
C PRO A 43 -7.05 4.06 -5.60
N GLU A 44 -7.09 3.12 -6.55
CA GLU A 44 -8.22 2.18 -6.68
C GLU A 44 -8.26 1.18 -5.52
N VAL A 45 -7.09 0.82 -4.96
CA VAL A 45 -7.05 -0.04 -3.77
C VAL A 45 -7.63 0.72 -2.57
N LEU A 46 -7.24 1.98 -2.34
CA LEU A 46 -7.80 2.80 -1.27
C LEU A 46 -9.32 2.92 -1.36
N LYS A 47 -9.87 3.12 -2.57
CA LYS A 47 -11.32 3.15 -2.80
C LYS A 47 -12.01 1.82 -2.45
N ILE A 48 -11.37 0.68 -2.73
CA ILE A 48 -11.92 -0.64 -2.41
C ILE A 48 -11.87 -0.90 -0.90
N VAL A 49 -10.81 -0.44 -0.23
CA VAL A 49 -10.62 -0.58 1.21
C VAL A 49 -11.63 0.24 2.01
N GLY A 50 -11.92 1.46 1.57
CA GLY A 50 -12.87 2.35 2.24
C GLY A 50 -12.47 2.58 3.70
N ASP A 51 -13.44 2.50 4.60
CA ASP A 51 -13.26 2.83 6.03
C ASP A 51 -12.75 1.63 6.87
N LYS A 52 -12.30 0.55 6.24
CA LYS A 52 -11.77 -0.60 6.99
C LYS A 52 -10.48 -0.21 7.73
N PRO A 53 -10.29 -0.70 8.97
CA PRO A 53 -9.03 -0.50 9.70
C PRO A 53 -7.84 -0.88 8.83
N THR A 54 -6.96 0.09 8.58
CA THR A 54 -5.87 -0.04 7.61
C THR A 54 -4.55 0.39 8.22
N LEU A 55 -3.53 -0.47 8.07
CA LEU A 55 -2.14 -0.16 8.41
C LEU A 55 -1.33 -0.01 7.11
N LEU A 56 -0.74 1.17 6.92
CA LEU A 56 0.18 1.46 5.82
C LEU A 56 1.60 1.04 6.22
N LEU A 57 2.15 0.08 5.48
CA LEU A 57 3.49 -0.45 5.69
C LEU A 57 4.46 0.22 4.70
N PHE A 58 5.37 1.05 5.20
CA PHE A 58 6.43 1.68 4.43
C PHE A 58 7.63 0.76 4.39
N ASN A 59 7.74 -0.03 3.33
CA ASN A 59 8.80 -1.00 3.17
C ASN A 59 10.05 -0.41 2.52
N LYS A 60 11.19 -1.08 2.72
CA LYS A 60 12.52 -0.69 2.23
C LYS A 60 13.01 0.61 2.86
N ILE A 61 12.75 0.77 4.16
CA ILE A 61 13.14 1.97 4.91
C ILE A 61 14.67 2.20 4.89
N ASP A 62 15.44 1.13 4.76
CA ASP A 62 16.91 1.13 4.61
C ASP A 62 17.40 1.82 3.32
N LEU A 63 16.55 1.90 2.30
CA LEU A 63 16.87 2.51 1.01
C LEU A 63 16.26 3.90 0.83
N ALA A 64 15.50 4.39 1.81
CA ALA A 64 14.75 5.65 1.71
C ALA A 64 15.39 6.76 2.54
N ASP A 65 15.25 8.01 2.10
CA ASP A 65 15.64 9.17 2.92
C ASP A 65 14.67 9.29 4.10
N ARG A 66 15.20 9.11 5.32
CA ARG A 66 14.41 9.12 6.54
C ARG A 66 13.63 10.42 6.74
N LYS A 67 14.21 11.58 6.44
CA LYS A 67 13.53 12.88 6.62
C LYS A 67 12.31 12.99 5.71
N GLN A 68 12.45 12.51 4.46
CA GLN A 68 11.35 12.51 3.51
C GLN A 68 10.25 11.51 3.90
N VAL A 69 10.65 10.33 4.40
CA VAL A 69 9.69 9.34 4.89
C VAL A 69 8.89 9.87 6.07
N ASP A 70 9.53 10.53 7.03
CA ASP A 70 8.82 11.07 8.21
C ASP A 70 7.76 12.12 7.80
N LEU A 71 8.01 12.92 6.76
CA LEU A 71 7.00 13.84 6.20
C LEU A 71 5.81 13.09 5.59
N TRP A 72 6.06 11.99 4.89
CA TRP A 72 4.98 11.15 4.32
C TRP A 72 4.21 10.40 5.39
N VAL A 73 4.88 9.89 6.43
CA VAL A 73 4.22 9.29 7.61
C VAL A 73 3.25 10.30 8.21
N GLN A 74 3.72 11.51 8.51
CA GLN A 74 2.86 12.56 9.05
C GLN A 74 1.70 12.93 8.12
N HIS A 75 1.92 12.92 6.80
CA HIS A 75 0.88 13.16 5.83
C HIS A 75 -0.24 12.10 5.93
N TYR A 76 0.10 10.81 5.87
CA TYR A 76 -0.90 9.74 5.94
C TYR A 76 -1.54 9.58 7.32
N GLU A 77 -0.81 9.85 8.40
CA GLU A 77 -1.38 9.87 9.76
C GLU A 77 -2.40 11.00 9.92
N LYS A 78 -2.16 12.17 9.30
CA LYS A 78 -3.15 13.26 9.25
C LYS A 78 -4.38 12.89 8.41
N GLU A 79 -4.24 12.03 7.41
CA GLU A 79 -5.36 11.47 6.64
C GLU A 79 -6.11 10.35 7.41
N GLY A 80 -5.62 9.95 8.59
CA GLY A 80 -6.28 8.99 9.47
C GLY A 80 -5.76 7.55 9.34
N TYR A 81 -4.67 7.32 8.60
CA TYR A 81 -4.05 6.00 8.52
C TYR A 81 -3.09 5.73 9.67
N HIS A 82 -3.05 4.49 10.15
CA HIS A 82 -1.91 4.03 10.94
C HIS A 82 -0.76 3.67 10.01
N THR A 83 0.48 3.96 10.42
CA THR A 83 1.67 3.69 9.62
C THR A 83 2.69 2.83 10.39
N LEU A 84 3.50 2.07 9.66
CA LEU A 84 4.64 1.35 10.20
C LEU A 84 5.78 1.33 9.19
N LEU A 85 6.98 1.72 9.63
CA LEU A 85 8.20 1.65 8.84
C LEU A 85 8.82 0.26 9.01
N ILE A 86 9.09 -0.43 7.91
CA ILE A 86 9.62 -1.80 7.95
C ILE A 86 10.76 -2.01 6.96
N ASN A 87 11.62 -2.98 7.28
CA ASN A 87 12.48 -3.63 6.31
C ASN A 87 12.08 -5.11 6.19
N SER A 88 11.31 -5.47 5.16
CA SER A 88 10.84 -6.84 5.00
C SER A 88 11.95 -7.86 4.69
N GLN A 89 13.18 -7.43 4.40
CA GLN A 89 14.31 -8.33 4.12
C GLN A 89 15.10 -8.69 5.37
N THR A 90 15.21 -7.77 6.33
CA THR A 90 16.08 -7.95 7.51
C THR A 90 15.32 -8.07 8.83
N GLY A 91 14.01 -7.82 8.82
CA GLY A 91 13.19 -7.81 10.03
C GLY A 91 13.28 -6.48 10.77
#